data_AF-F8N021-F1
#
_entry.id   AF-F8N021-F1
#
_cell.length_a   1.000
_cell.length_b   1.000
_cell.length_c   1.000
_cell.angle_alpha   90.00
_cell.angle_beta   90.00
_cell.angle_gamma   90.00
#
_symmetry.space_group_name_H-M   'P 1'
#
loop_
_entity.id
_entity.type
_entity.pdbx_description
1 polymer ?
#
loop_
_entity_poly.entity_id
_entity_poly.type
_entity_poly.pdbx_seq_one_letter_code
_entity_poly.pdbx_strand_id
1 'polypeptide(L)'
;MSSDDEIVNILSLDGGGVRALSEVMMLDRIMKRIKEKQGLAEIPKPCDYFHLIGGIGTGGIAAILFGRLRMTTTEALTGYENIASEIFSTRKRRLEFSVDFREEKVEKGMKNIMKGRNDGTQMRDEKGDRSIGKSFVVARRSDGSLRRIRAYRHKQNQLDFTIYEAARATAASIESAGDRYFSDDTKDYKNPIREVLEEATEVLENTAKVGCVLSLGAGTKDIHHRDEPTKDGKKRHTEKTNNEMKRRFANVPNTYFRLNVYDMADKVEANKSHEIPAVKSETERWLGTSAIRGVIDRIADVLIKGTTSGVTVDKLTLDEINPKPKQEEEKTVESPPAHPVSYANTNSNQLIDYNNNDMDPNDPTYRAEQAALWAQYSEYASALGPSSPESLDLLHRIFKHMLTHKHLSCSLRVAEEAYKRSLARHGPPSAVTALTTCSHLGDVITALTSLGEFARAYDLLEGLVGIFAKVSGPEHINTWQAMEALEELKKRKREREWGMEQAMSIMRKHEDWVRGRPEAVLRAEVGDANYEQRDRNYVNAVVAYTEIPVVDVCRAKGGCKEKGFREVDGKLAIGRTSKDVEMEMGLVDDFS
;
A
#
# COMPACT_ATOMS: atom_id res chain seq x y z
N MET A 1 -38.02 27.26 -12.32
CA MET A 1 -36.87 27.69 -11.49
C MET A 1 -35.69 27.72 -12.43
N SER A 2 -34.96 28.84 -12.50
CA SER A 2 -33.76 28.92 -13.35
C SER A 2 -32.74 27.87 -12.88
N SER A 3 -31.90 27.38 -13.79
CA SER A 3 -30.82 26.41 -13.55
C SER A 3 -29.77 26.86 -12.51
N ASP A 4 -29.89 28.07 -11.95
CA ASP A 4 -28.98 28.63 -10.94
C ASP A 4 -29.33 28.24 -9.48
N ASP A 5 -30.40 27.47 -9.27
CA ASP A 5 -30.91 27.07 -7.95
C ASP A 5 -30.90 25.56 -7.67
N GLU A 6 -30.41 24.72 -8.58
CA GLU A 6 -30.27 23.28 -8.30
C GLU A 6 -29.18 23.04 -7.25
N ILE A 7 -29.52 22.32 -6.18
CA ILE A 7 -28.60 21.94 -5.11
C ILE A 7 -28.30 20.45 -5.20
N VAL A 8 -27.03 20.10 -5.41
CA VAL A 8 -26.59 18.73 -5.61
C VAL A 8 -25.89 18.18 -4.36
N ASN A 9 -26.09 16.88 -4.14
CA ASN A 9 -25.47 16.12 -3.06
C ASN A 9 -24.71 14.92 -3.63
N ILE A 10 -23.55 14.63 -3.07
CA ILE A 10 -22.57 13.67 -3.58
C ILE A 10 -22.20 12.68 -2.48
N LEU A 11 -22.19 11.39 -2.80
CA LEU A 11 -21.82 10.30 -1.91
C LEU A 11 -20.61 9.54 -2.45
N SER A 12 -19.60 9.35 -1.61
CA SER A 12 -18.38 8.57 -1.88
C SER A 12 -18.23 7.44 -0.86
N LEU A 13 -18.01 6.23 -1.35
CA LEU A 13 -17.94 4.99 -0.56
C LEU A 13 -16.59 4.30 -0.71
N ASP A 14 -15.95 3.98 0.41
CA ASP A 14 -14.61 3.41 0.46
C ASP A 14 -14.57 1.90 0.14
N GLY A 15 -13.40 1.42 -0.28
CA GLY A 15 -13.09 0.00 -0.34
C GLY A 15 -12.53 -0.49 1.01
N GLY A 16 -13.07 -1.59 1.55
CA GLY A 16 -12.58 -2.11 2.83
C GLY A 16 -13.00 -3.50 3.26
N GLY A 17 -13.49 -4.32 2.32
CA GLY A 17 -13.86 -5.72 2.59
C GLY A 17 -15.07 -5.82 3.51
N VAL A 18 -15.08 -6.75 4.46
CA VAL A 18 -16.21 -6.91 5.41
C VAL A 18 -16.49 -5.63 6.21
N ARG A 19 -15.48 -4.79 6.42
CA ARG A 19 -15.61 -3.54 7.20
C ARG A 19 -16.42 -2.45 6.47
N ALA A 20 -16.56 -2.51 5.15
CA ALA A 20 -17.42 -1.59 4.42
C ALA A 20 -18.92 -1.77 4.77
N LEU A 21 -19.28 -2.82 5.51
CA LEU A 21 -20.59 -2.91 6.18
C LEU A 21 -20.85 -1.72 7.11
N SER A 22 -19.80 -1.16 7.73
CA SER A 22 -19.92 0.03 8.58
C SER A 22 -20.43 1.24 7.81
N GLU A 23 -20.06 1.41 6.53
CA GLU A 23 -20.54 2.49 5.67
C GLU A 23 -22.05 2.39 5.43
N VAL A 24 -22.52 1.17 5.16
CA VAL A 24 -23.96 0.90 4.97
C VAL A 24 -24.75 1.21 6.24
N MET A 25 -24.20 0.86 7.42
CA MET A 25 -24.82 1.17 8.72
C MET A 25 -24.80 2.67 9.05
N MET A 26 -23.73 3.39 8.71
CA MET A 26 -23.65 4.84 8.88
C MET A 26 -24.70 5.54 8.00
N LEU A 27 -24.82 5.13 6.74
CA LEU A 27 -25.83 5.68 5.85
C LEU A 27 -27.25 5.32 6.30
N ASP A 28 -27.47 4.09 6.77
CA ASP A 28 -28.75 3.66 7.35
C ASP A 28 -29.19 4.57 8.51
N ARG A 29 -28.25 4.91 9.41
CA ARG A 29 -28.53 5.84 10.51
C ARG A 29 -28.91 7.23 10.00
N ILE A 30 -28.25 7.73 8.95
CA ILE A 30 -28.59 9.02 8.32
C ILE A 30 -29.99 8.97 7.69
N MET A 31 -30.31 7.93 6.91
CA MET A 31 -31.60 7.80 6.23
C MET A 31 -32.76 7.62 7.23
N LYS A 32 -32.55 6.85 8.32
CA LYS A 32 -33.51 6.77 9.43
C LYS A 32 -33.70 8.13 10.11
N ARG A 33 -32.62 8.91 10.27
CA ARG A 33 -32.73 10.25 10.84
C ARG A 33 -33.53 11.20 9.95
N ILE A 34 -33.37 11.10 8.63
CA ILE A 34 -34.17 11.85 7.65
C ILE A 34 -35.64 11.45 7.75
N LYS A 35 -35.93 10.15 7.79
CA LYS A 35 -37.29 9.62 8.01
C LYS A 35 -37.94 10.25 9.23
N GLU A 36 -37.26 10.25 10.37
CA GLU A 36 -37.76 10.86 11.61
C GLU A 36 -38.02 12.36 11.47
N LYS A 37 -37.05 13.12 10.93
CA LYS A 37 -37.13 14.59 10.80
C LYS A 37 -38.23 15.05 9.85
N GLN A 38 -38.51 14.27 8.80
CA GLN A 38 -39.53 14.59 7.81
C GLN A 38 -40.87 13.87 8.07
N GLY A 39 -40.95 12.98 9.07
CA GLY A 39 -42.15 12.22 9.37
C GLY A 39 -42.56 11.24 8.26
N LEU A 40 -41.58 10.67 7.54
CA LEU A 40 -41.86 9.75 6.43
C LEU A 40 -42.35 8.38 6.94
N ALA A 41 -43.27 7.75 6.19
CA ALA A 41 -43.79 6.43 6.53
C ALA A 41 -42.70 5.34 6.45
N GLU A 42 -41.86 5.42 5.41
CA GLU A 42 -40.79 4.48 5.11
C GLU A 42 -39.42 5.16 5.14
N ILE A 43 -38.35 4.35 5.20
CA ILE A 43 -36.98 4.88 5.14
C ILE A 43 -36.73 5.32 3.69
N PRO A 44 -36.37 6.59 3.43
CA PRO A 44 -36.09 7.04 2.08
C PRO A 44 -34.87 6.34 1.47
N LYS A 45 -34.81 6.27 0.14
CA LYS A 45 -33.69 5.66 -0.57
C LYS A 45 -32.55 6.66 -0.72
N PRO A 46 -31.27 6.25 -0.59
CA PRO A 46 -30.16 7.17 -0.79
C PRO A 46 -30.17 7.86 -2.17
N CYS A 47 -30.58 7.15 -3.22
CA CYS A 47 -30.69 7.70 -4.58
C CYS A 47 -31.73 8.82 -4.75
N ASP A 48 -32.56 9.08 -3.74
CA ASP A 48 -33.53 10.18 -3.74
C ASP A 48 -32.95 11.47 -3.09
N TYR A 49 -31.78 11.38 -2.46
CA TYR A 49 -31.10 12.50 -1.78
C TYR A 49 -29.73 12.80 -2.39
N PHE A 50 -29.07 11.81 -2.99
CA PHE A 50 -27.76 11.96 -3.62
C PHE A 50 -27.88 11.95 -5.14
N HIS A 51 -27.34 13.01 -5.76
CA HIS A 51 -27.30 13.18 -7.22
C HIS A 51 -26.25 12.29 -7.86
N LEU A 52 -25.11 12.13 -7.18
CA LEU A 52 -24.04 11.23 -7.59
C LEU A 52 -23.60 10.33 -6.44
N ILE A 53 -23.47 9.03 -6.72
CA ILE A 53 -23.01 8.00 -5.79
C ILE A 53 -21.86 7.23 -6.45
N GLY A 54 -20.66 7.30 -5.89
CA GLY A 54 -19.51 6.55 -6.39
C GLY A 54 -18.83 5.73 -5.31
N GLY A 55 -18.26 4.60 -5.70
CA GLY A 55 -17.53 3.73 -4.76
C GLY A 55 -16.46 2.88 -5.44
N ILE A 56 -15.52 2.37 -4.66
CA ILE A 56 -14.49 1.42 -5.10
C ILE A 56 -14.51 0.15 -4.26
N GLY A 57 -14.06 -0.97 -4.82
CA GLY A 57 -13.99 -2.23 -4.09
C GLY A 57 -15.38 -2.65 -3.65
N THR A 58 -15.48 -3.01 -2.38
CA THR A 58 -16.75 -3.29 -1.71
C THR A 58 -17.67 -2.07 -1.57
N GLY A 59 -17.14 -0.85 -1.42
CA GLY A 59 -17.94 0.38 -1.47
C GLY A 59 -18.56 0.59 -2.85
N GLY A 60 -17.91 0.11 -3.92
CA GLY A 60 -18.49 0.05 -5.26
C GLY A 60 -19.71 -0.88 -5.34
N ILE A 61 -19.68 -2.02 -4.64
CA ILE A 61 -20.87 -2.89 -4.52
C ILE A 61 -22.00 -2.13 -3.82
N ALA A 62 -21.72 -1.44 -2.70
CA ALA A 62 -22.71 -0.61 -2.03
C ALA A 62 -23.27 0.51 -2.94
N ALA A 63 -22.44 1.16 -3.75
CA ALA A 63 -22.87 2.16 -4.74
C ALA A 63 -23.84 1.58 -5.78
N ILE A 64 -23.64 0.32 -6.21
CA ILE A 64 -24.58 -0.40 -7.08
C ILE A 64 -25.91 -0.62 -6.34
N LEU A 65 -25.90 -1.07 -5.09
CA LEU A 65 -27.12 -1.33 -4.32
C LEU A 65 -27.94 -0.04 -4.12
N PHE A 66 -27.30 1.05 -3.71
CA PHE A 66 -27.99 2.31 -3.43
C PHE A 66 -28.46 3.04 -4.68
N GLY A 67 -27.61 3.12 -5.71
CA GLY A 67 -27.91 3.89 -6.91
C GLY A 67 -28.57 3.06 -8.00
N ARG A 68 -27.88 2.03 -8.49
CA ARG A 68 -28.32 1.25 -9.66
C ARG A 68 -29.54 0.37 -9.34
N LEU A 69 -29.58 -0.25 -8.17
CA LEU A 69 -30.70 -1.08 -7.73
C LEU A 69 -31.73 -0.31 -6.88
N ARG A 70 -31.47 0.97 -6.60
CA ARG A 70 -32.35 1.87 -5.83
C ARG A 70 -32.90 1.23 -4.55
N MET A 71 -32.02 0.57 -3.82
CA MET A 71 -32.36 -0.08 -2.56
C MET A 71 -32.43 0.92 -1.41
N THR A 72 -33.34 0.66 -0.47
CA THR A 72 -33.26 1.24 0.86
C THR A 72 -32.00 0.75 1.57
N THR A 73 -31.56 1.47 2.60
CA THR A 73 -30.39 1.07 3.39
C THR A 73 -30.58 -0.27 4.10
N THR A 74 -31.80 -0.61 4.51
CA THR A 74 -32.14 -1.90 5.11
C THR A 74 -31.96 -3.08 4.13
N GLU A 75 -32.48 -2.93 2.90
CA GLU A 75 -32.32 -3.93 1.84
C GLU A 75 -30.84 -4.09 1.46
N ALA A 76 -30.14 -2.96 1.28
CA ALA A 76 -28.72 -2.95 0.95
C ALA A 76 -27.87 -3.60 2.05
N LEU A 77 -28.18 -3.37 3.33
CA LEU A 77 -27.49 -4.00 4.46
C LEU A 77 -27.59 -5.52 4.39
N THR A 78 -28.81 -6.04 4.18
CA THR A 78 -29.05 -7.48 4.05
C THR A 78 -28.33 -8.05 2.83
N GLY A 79 -28.44 -7.38 1.69
CA GLY A 79 -27.77 -7.79 0.45
C GLY A 79 -26.25 -7.81 0.59
N TYR A 80 -25.68 -6.76 1.18
CA TYR A 80 -24.26 -6.62 1.39
C TYR A 80 -23.71 -7.66 2.36
N GLU A 81 -24.40 -7.93 3.48
CA GLU A 81 -23.99 -8.97 4.43
C GLU A 81 -23.90 -10.35 3.78
N ASN A 82 -24.87 -10.69 2.92
CA ASN A 82 -24.87 -11.95 2.19
C ASN A 82 -23.68 -12.03 1.22
N ILE A 83 -23.41 -10.96 0.47
CA ILE A 83 -22.26 -10.88 -0.44
C ILE A 83 -20.94 -10.98 0.33
N ALA A 84 -20.77 -10.19 1.38
CA ALA A 84 -19.55 -10.18 2.20
C ALA A 84 -19.32 -11.56 2.85
N SER A 85 -20.38 -12.21 3.33
CA SER A 85 -20.28 -13.56 3.92
C SER A 85 -19.77 -14.59 2.92
N GLU A 86 -20.21 -14.51 1.66
CA GLU A 86 -19.79 -15.42 0.60
C GLU A 86 -18.34 -15.14 0.15
N ILE A 87 -18.01 -13.88 -0.15
CA ILE A 87 -16.68 -13.45 -0.62
C ILE A 87 -15.60 -13.80 0.41
N PHE A 88 -15.86 -13.49 1.69
CA PHE A 88 -14.87 -13.60 2.77
C PHE A 88 -15.03 -14.87 3.62
N SER A 89 -15.77 -15.86 3.12
CA SER A 89 -15.89 -17.17 3.78
C SER A 89 -14.55 -17.91 3.80
N THR A 90 -14.11 -18.31 4.99
CA THR A 90 -12.95 -19.16 5.18
C THR A 90 -13.25 -20.60 4.77
N ARG A 91 -12.83 -21.02 3.57
CA ARG A 91 -12.60 -22.45 3.31
C ARG A 91 -11.10 -22.73 3.36
N LYS A 92 -10.68 -23.38 4.44
CA LYS A 92 -9.39 -24.06 4.57
C LYS A 92 -9.31 -25.19 3.53
N ARG A 93 -8.80 -24.91 2.33
CA ARG A 93 -8.17 -25.91 1.47
C ARG A 93 -6.93 -25.33 0.82
N ARG A 94 -5.91 -26.19 0.76
CA ARG A 94 -4.48 -25.94 0.54
C ARG A 94 -4.13 -25.43 -0.88
N LEU A 95 -5.09 -24.89 -1.65
CA LEU A 95 -4.94 -24.57 -3.07
C LEU A 95 -5.95 -23.54 -3.68
N GLU A 96 -6.60 -22.66 -2.90
CA GLU A 96 -7.69 -21.81 -3.42
C GLU A 96 -7.52 -20.33 -3.06
N PHE A 97 -6.69 -19.62 -3.83
CA PHE A 97 -6.59 -18.14 -3.86
C PHE A 97 -6.56 -17.62 -5.31
N SER A 98 -7.23 -18.30 -6.26
CA SER A 98 -7.41 -17.71 -7.59
C SER A 98 -8.41 -16.55 -7.50
N VAL A 99 -8.10 -15.44 -8.18
CA VAL A 99 -8.99 -14.28 -8.38
C VAL A 99 -10.35 -14.75 -8.94
N ASP A 100 -10.31 -15.76 -9.82
CA ASP A 100 -11.47 -16.42 -10.42
C ASP A 100 -12.50 -16.91 -9.38
N PHE A 101 -12.04 -17.46 -8.24
CA PHE A 101 -12.93 -18.00 -7.21
C PHE A 101 -13.70 -16.92 -6.44
N ARG A 102 -13.12 -15.73 -6.25
CA ARG A 102 -13.82 -14.62 -5.58
C ARG A 102 -14.71 -13.84 -6.54
N GLU A 103 -14.32 -13.73 -7.80
CA GLU A 103 -15.17 -13.20 -8.86
C GLU A 103 -16.49 -13.98 -9.00
N GLU A 104 -16.42 -15.32 -8.97
CA GLU A 104 -17.59 -16.20 -8.98
C GLU A 104 -18.52 -15.95 -7.78
N LYS A 105 -17.94 -15.73 -6.59
CA LYS A 105 -18.70 -15.45 -5.36
C LYS A 105 -19.40 -14.10 -5.37
N VAL A 106 -18.71 -13.04 -5.86
CA VAL A 106 -19.31 -11.71 -6.05
C VAL A 106 -20.50 -11.82 -7.02
N GLU A 107 -20.30 -12.50 -8.16
CA GLU A 107 -21.35 -12.69 -9.15
C GLU A 107 -22.53 -13.49 -8.59
N LYS A 108 -22.28 -14.59 -7.89
CA LYS A 108 -23.33 -15.39 -7.22
C LYS A 108 -24.12 -14.55 -6.22
N GLY A 109 -23.44 -13.76 -5.39
CA GLY A 109 -24.07 -12.88 -4.42
C GLY A 109 -24.95 -11.82 -5.07
N MET A 110 -24.45 -11.16 -6.12
CA MET A 110 -25.23 -10.19 -6.90
C MET A 110 -26.43 -10.85 -7.61
N LYS A 111 -26.26 -12.04 -8.20
CA LYS A 111 -27.37 -12.80 -8.80
C LYS A 111 -28.45 -13.12 -7.77
N ASN A 112 -28.08 -13.48 -6.55
CA ASN A 112 -29.04 -13.72 -5.47
C ASN A 112 -29.83 -12.46 -5.11
N ILE A 113 -29.17 -11.30 -5.04
CA ILE A 113 -29.86 -10.01 -4.84
C ILE A 113 -30.84 -9.72 -5.98
N MET A 114 -30.48 -10.07 -7.21
CA MET A 114 -31.29 -9.83 -8.40
C MET A 114 -32.47 -10.80 -8.56
N LYS A 115 -32.55 -11.88 -7.78
CA LYS A 115 -33.66 -12.85 -7.87
C LYS A 115 -35.00 -12.16 -7.56
N GLY A 116 -35.96 -12.30 -8.47
CA GLY A 116 -37.30 -11.71 -8.33
C GLY A 116 -37.36 -10.20 -8.61
N ARG A 117 -36.25 -9.57 -9.02
CA ARG A 117 -36.20 -8.15 -9.36
C ARG A 117 -36.35 -7.93 -10.87
N ASN A 118 -37.05 -6.86 -11.25
CA ASN A 118 -37.25 -6.46 -12.65
C ASN A 118 -36.38 -5.24 -13.03
N ASP A 119 -35.14 -5.23 -12.56
CA ASP A 119 -34.19 -4.12 -12.75
C ASP A 119 -33.33 -4.26 -14.01
N GLY A 120 -33.40 -5.42 -14.69
CA GLY A 120 -32.50 -5.78 -15.77
C GLY A 120 -31.10 -6.14 -15.29
N THR A 121 -30.28 -6.73 -16.15
CA THR A 121 -28.91 -7.15 -15.82
C THR A 121 -27.85 -6.16 -16.24
N GLN A 122 -28.19 -5.17 -17.05
CA GLN A 122 -27.26 -4.16 -17.56
C GLN A 122 -26.90 -3.14 -16.47
N MET A 123 -25.61 -2.83 -16.35
CA MET A 123 -25.13 -1.80 -15.43
C MET A 123 -25.69 -0.44 -15.84
N ARG A 124 -25.59 -0.10 -17.14
CA ARG A 124 -26.27 1.07 -17.68
C ARG A 124 -27.78 0.87 -17.58
N ASP A 125 -28.46 1.77 -16.89
CA ASP A 125 -29.90 1.73 -16.76
C ASP A 125 -30.56 2.18 -18.06
N GLU A 126 -31.31 1.28 -18.68
CA GLU A 126 -32.03 1.55 -19.93
C GLU A 126 -33.30 2.36 -19.72
N LYS A 127 -33.76 2.52 -18.46
CA LYS A 127 -34.98 3.26 -18.09
C LYS A 127 -34.86 4.79 -18.23
N GLY A 128 -33.80 5.31 -18.86
CA GLY A 128 -33.62 6.72 -19.21
C GLY A 128 -32.50 7.44 -18.43
N ASP A 129 -32.13 8.63 -18.90
CA ASP A 129 -31.21 9.52 -18.19
C ASP A 129 -31.90 10.15 -16.98
N ARG A 130 -31.24 10.15 -15.82
CA ARG A 130 -31.83 10.58 -14.54
C ARG A 130 -31.06 11.78 -14.01
N SER A 131 -31.77 12.79 -13.50
CA SER A 131 -31.15 13.96 -12.85
C SER A 131 -30.53 13.62 -11.48
N ILE A 132 -31.09 12.66 -10.76
CA ILE A 132 -30.64 12.24 -9.41
C ILE A 132 -30.41 10.73 -9.32
N GLY A 133 -29.56 10.32 -8.37
CA GLY A 133 -29.26 8.92 -8.12
C GLY A 133 -28.36 8.29 -9.18
N LYS A 134 -27.59 9.11 -9.91
CA LYS A 134 -26.55 8.62 -10.82
C LYS A 134 -25.53 7.85 -9.99
N SER A 135 -25.21 6.62 -10.36
CA SER A 135 -24.15 5.87 -9.69
C SER A 135 -23.11 5.30 -10.62
N PHE A 136 -21.91 5.10 -10.09
CA PHE A 136 -20.83 4.46 -10.81
C PHE A 136 -19.91 3.72 -9.83
N VAL A 137 -19.11 2.82 -10.37
CA VAL A 137 -18.04 2.16 -9.62
C VAL A 137 -16.69 2.48 -10.22
N VAL A 138 -15.67 2.57 -9.38
CA VAL A 138 -14.28 2.70 -9.79
C VAL A 138 -13.67 1.31 -9.82
N ALA A 139 -13.12 0.93 -10.97
CA ALA A 139 -12.37 -0.30 -11.16
C ALA A 139 -10.94 0.01 -11.59
N ARG A 140 -9.96 -0.69 -11.04
CA ARG A 140 -8.56 -0.63 -11.45
C ARG A 140 -8.33 -1.56 -12.64
N ARG A 141 -7.67 -1.05 -13.67
CA ARG A 141 -7.25 -1.81 -14.86
C ARG A 141 -5.90 -2.49 -14.62
N SER A 142 -5.59 -3.48 -15.45
CA SER A 142 -4.30 -4.18 -15.42
C SER A 142 -3.09 -3.27 -15.66
N ASP A 143 -3.28 -2.13 -16.33
CA ASP A 143 -2.26 -1.09 -16.54
C ASP A 143 -2.15 -0.09 -15.36
N GLY A 144 -2.81 -0.37 -14.24
CA GLY A 144 -2.79 0.46 -13.04
C GLY A 144 -3.73 1.67 -13.08
N SER A 145 -4.28 2.02 -14.26
CA SER A 145 -5.20 3.14 -14.40
C SER A 145 -6.59 2.85 -13.81
N LEU A 146 -7.30 3.91 -13.44
CA LEU A 146 -8.66 3.81 -12.90
C LEU A 146 -9.70 3.98 -14.02
N ARG A 147 -10.79 3.23 -13.92
CA ARG A 147 -11.93 3.29 -14.83
C ARG A 147 -13.22 3.48 -14.04
N ARG A 148 -14.05 4.43 -14.49
CA ARG A 148 -15.41 4.64 -13.98
C ARG A 148 -16.41 3.84 -14.82
N ILE A 149 -17.04 2.84 -14.23
CA ILE A 149 -18.12 2.03 -14.86
C ILE A 149 -19.45 2.60 -14.36
N ARG A 150 -20.23 3.21 -15.26
CA ARG A 150 -21.38 4.05 -14.90
C ARG A 150 -22.70 3.33 -15.08
N ALA A 151 -23.66 3.64 -14.21
CA ALA A 151 -25.03 3.15 -14.28
C ALA A 151 -25.95 4.00 -15.17
N TYR A 152 -25.42 5.05 -15.79
CA TYR A 152 -26.17 6.06 -16.54
C TYR A 152 -25.43 6.40 -17.83
N ARG A 153 -26.15 7.04 -18.78
CA ARG A 153 -25.58 7.44 -20.06
C ARG A 153 -24.56 8.56 -19.87
N HIS A 154 -23.44 8.47 -20.57
CA HIS A 154 -22.39 9.47 -20.56
C HIS A 154 -22.02 9.87 -21.99
N LYS A 155 -21.47 11.08 -22.16
CA LYS A 155 -21.09 11.60 -23.49
C LYS A 155 -19.93 10.83 -24.12
N GLN A 156 -19.05 10.27 -23.30
CA GLN A 156 -17.95 9.41 -23.78
C GLN A 156 -18.48 8.01 -24.10
N ASN A 157 -17.94 7.38 -25.13
CA ASN A 157 -18.32 6.02 -25.51
C ASN A 157 -17.98 5.05 -24.37
N GLN A 158 -18.99 4.36 -23.84
CA GLN A 158 -18.84 3.43 -22.73
C GLN A 158 -18.92 2.00 -23.21
N LEU A 159 -18.08 1.13 -22.63
CA LEU A 159 -18.29 -0.30 -22.78
C LEU A 159 -19.55 -0.71 -22.02
N ASP A 160 -20.33 -1.61 -22.62
CA ASP A 160 -21.48 -2.20 -21.96
C ASP A 160 -20.99 -3.22 -20.92
N PHE A 161 -21.38 -2.99 -19.66
CA PHE A 161 -21.14 -3.90 -18.55
C PHE A 161 -22.48 -4.36 -18.01
N THR A 162 -22.58 -5.63 -17.64
CA THR A 162 -23.62 -6.09 -16.72
C THR A 162 -23.32 -5.60 -15.30
N ILE A 163 -24.36 -5.58 -14.45
CA ILE A 163 -24.24 -5.29 -13.02
C ILE A 163 -23.23 -6.25 -12.36
N TYR A 164 -23.19 -7.50 -12.81
CA TYR A 164 -22.28 -8.53 -12.31
C TYR A 164 -20.83 -8.26 -12.69
N GLU A 165 -20.56 -7.89 -13.95
CA GLU A 165 -19.21 -7.54 -14.40
C GLU A 165 -18.71 -6.26 -13.73
N ALA A 166 -19.58 -5.25 -13.56
CA ALA A 166 -19.22 -4.04 -12.84
C ALA A 166 -18.87 -4.35 -11.38
N ALA A 167 -19.68 -5.16 -10.70
CA ALA A 167 -19.43 -5.62 -9.32
C ALA A 167 -18.13 -6.42 -9.21
N ARG A 168 -17.84 -7.31 -10.16
CA ARG A 168 -16.57 -8.05 -10.23
C ARG A 168 -15.38 -7.11 -10.46
N ALA A 169 -15.45 -6.22 -11.43
CA ALA A 169 -14.34 -5.32 -11.76
C ALA A 169 -13.96 -4.39 -10.59
N THR A 170 -14.96 -3.82 -9.90
CA THR A 170 -14.70 -3.04 -8.68
C THR A 170 -14.17 -3.93 -7.56
N ALA A 171 -14.70 -5.15 -7.38
CA ALA A 171 -14.21 -6.08 -6.38
C ALA A 171 -12.81 -6.65 -6.68
N ALA A 172 -12.41 -6.82 -7.94
CA ALA A 172 -11.05 -7.22 -8.33
C ALA A 172 -10.02 -6.12 -8.04
N SER A 173 -10.47 -4.87 -7.85
CA SER A 173 -9.64 -3.79 -7.29
C SER A 173 -9.29 -4.03 -5.82
N ILE A 174 -9.88 -5.05 -5.17
CA ILE A 174 -9.46 -5.60 -3.87
C ILE A 174 -8.21 -6.49 -4.03
N GLU A 175 -7.89 -6.98 -5.25
CA GLU A 175 -6.97 -8.12 -5.47
C GLU A 175 -5.87 -7.96 -6.53
N SER A 176 -5.70 -6.80 -7.18
CA SER A 176 -4.56 -6.55 -8.09
C SER A 176 -3.23 -6.36 -7.33
N ALA A 177 -2.90 -7.31 -6.47
CA ALA A 177 -1.67 -7.43 -5.68
C ALA A 177 -0.96 -8.76 -5.99
N GLY A 178 -1.07 -9.26 -7.23
CA GLY A 178 -0.53 -10.55 -7.65
C GLY A 178 0.50 -10.52 -8.78
N ASP A 179 0.52 -9.49 -9.63
CA ASP A 179 1.36 -9.51 -10.84
C ASP A 179 2.26 -8.28 -10.99
N ARG A 180 3.40 -8.57 -11.62
CA ARG A 180 4.54 -7.70 -11.91
C ARG A 180 4.10 -6.38 -12.55
N TYR A 181 4.86 -5.32 -12.25
CA TYR A 181 4.79 -3.95 -12.80
C TYR A 181 3.81 -2.96 -12.15
N PHE A 182 3.93 -2.62 -10.86
CA PHE A 182 3.63 -1.25 -10.40
C PHE A 182 4.45 -0.89 -9.14
N SER A 183 5.39 0.05 -9.29
CA SER A 183 5.90 0.91 -8.22
C SER A 183 5.04 2.17 -8.21
N ASP A 184 3.91 2.17 -7.51
CA ASP A 184 3.18 3.42 -7.30
C ASP A 184 2.34 3.38 -6.01
N ASP A 185 2.09 4.55 -5.44
CA ASP A 185 1.38 4.84 -4.19
C ASP A 185 -0.13 4.47 -4.20
N THR A 186 -0.52 3.56 -5.07
CA THR A 186 -1.90 3.23 -5.44
C THR A 186 -2.38 1.87 -4.90
N LYS A 187 -1.50 1.06 -4.28
CA LYS A 187 -1.86 -0.21 -3.61
C LYS A 187 -2.91 -0.05 -2.49
N ASP A 188 -3.04 1.17 -1.95
CA ASP A 188 -3.96 1.52 -0.86
C ASP A 188 -5.07 2.49 -1.28
N TYR A 189 -5.32 2.63 -2.58
CA TYR A 189 -6.39 3.49 -3.09
C TYR A 189 -7.76 2.89 -2.73
N LYS A 190 -8.30 3.35 -1.60
CA LYS A 190 -9.55 2.87 -0.99
C LYS A 190 -10.60 3.98 -0.87
N ASN A 191 -10.23 5.24 -1.00
CA ASN A 191 -11.16 6.37 -0.90
C ASN A 191 -11.30 7.03 -2.28
N PRO A 192 -12.45 6.89 -2.96
CA PRO A 192 -12.61 7.36 -4.32
C PRO A 192 -13.08 8.81 -4.43
N ILE A 193 -12.96 9.60 -3.36
CA ILE A 193 -13.55 10.94 -3.31
C ILE A 193 -13.07 11.84 -4.46
N ARG A 194 -11.81 11.76 -4.90
CA ARG A 194 -11.31 12.60 -5.99
C ARG A 194 -12.03 12.28 -7.31
N GLU A 195 -12.16 11.00 -7.61
CA GLU A 195 -12.80 10.47 -8.80
C GLU A 195 -14.31 10.72 -8.78
N VAL A 196 -14.91 10.74 -7.59
CA VAL A 196 -16.31 11.15 -7.39
C VAL A 196 -16.50 12.65 -7.62
N LEU A 197 -15.58 13.50 -7.14
CA LEU A 197 -15.66 14.95 -7.36
C LEU A 197 -15.38 15.32 -8.82
N GLU A 198 -14.40 14.70 -9.46
CA GLU A 198 -14.15 14.85 -10.90
C GLU A 198 -15.35 14.41 -11.73
N GLU A 199 -15.92 13.24 -11.41
CA GLU A 199 -17.13 12.78 -12.09
C GLU A 199 -18.30 13.75 -11.92
N ALA A 200 -18.46 14.35 -10.72
CA ALA A 200 -19.49 15.36 -10.49
C ALA A 200 -19.33 16.55 -11.45
N THR A 201 -18.09 17.01 -11.69
CA THR A 201 -17.82 18.10 -12.65
C THR A 201 -18.06 17.72 -14.11
N GLU A 202 -18.07 16.44 -14.45
CA GLU A 202 -18.34 15.96 -15.80
C GLU A 202 -19.86 15.80 -16.08
N VAL A 203 -20.65 15.47 -15.06
CA VAL A 203 -22.02 14.93 -15.25
C VAL A 203 -23.15 15.70 -14.59
N LEU A 204 -22.82 16.60 -13.66
CA LEU A 204 -23.77 17.51 -13.03
C LEU A 204 -23.62 18.90 -13.65
N GLU A 205 -24.62 19.77 -13.48
CA GLU A 205 -24.54 21.13 -13.99
C GLU A 205 -23.45 21.92 -13.24
N ASN A 206 -22.52 22.51 -13.98
CA ASN A 206 -21.39 23.25 -13.40
C ASN A 206 -21.83 24.40 -12.48
N THR A 207 -22.97 25.03 -12.78
CA THR A 207 -23.57 26.13 -12.01
C THR A 207 -24.36 25.65 -10.80
N ALA A 208 -24.67 24.36 -10.69
CA ALA A 208 -25.41 23.82 -9.55
C ALA A 208 -24.63 24.03 -8.26
N LYS A 209 -25.34 24.36 -7.19
CA LYS A 209 -24.79 24.60 -5.87
C LYS A 209 -24.56 23.26 -5.17
N VAL A 210 -23.44 23.12 -4.47
CA VAL A 210 -23.13 21.91 -3.71
C VAL A 210 -23.74 22.05 -2.32
N GLY A 211 -24.62 21.12 -1.97
CA GLY A 211 -25.19 21.01 -0.64
C GLY A 211 -24.29 20.16 0.27
N CYS A 212 -24.18 18.87 -0.06
CA CYS A 212 -23.46 17.89 0.76
C CYS A 212 -22.50 17.05 -0.08
N VAL A 213 -21.25 16.93 0.38
CA VAL A 213 -20.28 15.92 -0.06
C VAL A 213 -20.03 14.99 1.12
N LEU A 214 -20.63 13.80 1.08
CA LEU A 214 -20.50 12.79 2.12
C LEU A 214 -19.53 11.69 1.68
N SER A 215 -18.43 11.53 2.41
CA SER A 215 -17.48 10.43 2.24
C SER A 215 -17.57 9.47 3.43
N LEU A 216 -17.85 8.19 3.17
CA LEU A 216 -17.98 7.15 4.19
C LEU A 216 -16.78 6.21 4.13
N GLY A 217 -16.17 5.93 5.28
CA GLY A 217 -14.99 5.08 5.42
C GLY A 217 -15.30 3.70 5.97
N ALA A 218 -14.58 2.69 5.47
CA ALA A 218 -14.65 1.29 5.90
C ALA A 218 -13.83 0.97 7.17
N GLY A 219 -13.71 1.92 8.09
CA GLY A 219 -12.94 1.78 9.32
C GLY A 219 -11.41 1.90 9.14
N THR A 220 -10.75 2.59 10.06
CA THR A 220 -9.29 2.80 10.05
C THR A 220 -8.65 2.36 11.36
N LYS A 221 -7.31 2.46 11.48
CA LYS A 221 -6.63 2.26 12.78
C LYS A 221 -6.76 3.53 13.63
N ASP A 222 -6.41 3.44 14.91
CA ASP A 222 -6.60 4.50 15.88
C ASP A 222 -5.98 5.85 15.50
N ILE A 223 -6.72 6.91 15.82
CA ILE A 223 -6.43 8.34 15.65
C ILE A 223 -5.26 8.77 16.55
N HIS A 224 -5.01 8.09 17.66
CA HIS A 224 -3.86 8.38 18.54
C HIS A 224 -2.51 7.93 17.94
N HIS A 225 -2.53 7.07 16.91
CA HIS A 225 -1.36 6.75 16.08
C HIS A 225 -1.27 7.66 14.84
N ARG A 226 -1.72 8.93 14.95
CA ARG A 226 -1.85 9.87 13.83
C ARG A 226 -0.55 10.21 13.10
N ASP A 227 0.61 9.99 13.74
CA ASP A 227 1.92 10.34 13.21
C ASP A 227 2.90 9.17 13.12
N GLU A 228 2.48 7.94 13.42
CA GLU A 228 3.33 6.78 13.23
C GLU A 228 3.21 6.26 11.78
N PRO A 229 4.33 6.20 11.02
CA PRO A 229 4.33 5.52 9.73
C PRO A 229 3.91 4.06 9.90
N THR A 230 3.24 3.48 8.90
CA THR A 230 3.13 2.02 8.86
C THR A 230 4.53 1.40 8.79
N LYS A 231 4.66 0.09 9.02
CA LYS A 231 5.92 -0.67 8.94
C LYS A 231 6.72 -0.48 7.62
N ASP A 232 6.11 0.14 6.61
CA ASP A 232 6.64 0.44 5.29
C ASP A 232 6.89 1.95 5.04
N GLY A 233 6.91 2.80 6.08
CA GLY A 233 7.15 4.24 5.95
C GLY A 233 5.98 5.06 5.35
N LYS A 234 4.88 4.42 4.92
CA LYS A 234 3.79 5.09 4.19
C LYS A 234 2.69 5.63 5.10
N LYS A 235 2.35 6.92 4.95
CA LYS A 235 1.05 7.46 5.43
C LYS A 235 -0.08 6.87 4.59
N ARG A 236 -1.07 6.27 5.24
CA ARG A 236 -2.19 5.58 4.59
C ARG A 236 -2.97 6.49 3.64
N HIS A 237 -3.14 6.05 2.39
CA HIS A 237 -3.74 6.85 1.32
C HIS A 237 -5.15 7.36 1.68
N THR A 238 -6.01 6.55 2.29
CA THR A 238 -7.40 6.90 2.66
C THR A 238 -7.49 8.16 3.54
N GLU A 239 -6.68 8.24 4.60
CA GLU A 239 -6.70 9.38 5.53
C GLU A 239 -5.84 10.55 5.04
N LYS A 240 -4.80 10.29 4.24
CA LYS A 240 -4.09 11.34 3.49
C LYS A 240 -5.07 12.09 2.57
N THR A 241 -5.86 11.37 1.78
CA THR A 241 -6.88 11.92 0.89
C THR A 241 -7.96 12.68 1.67
N ASN A 242 -8.45 12.14 2.79
CA ASN A 242 -9.41 12.86 3.64
C ASN A 242 -8.82 14.13 4.27
N ASN A 243 -7.59 14.11 4.76
CA ASN A 243 -6.94 15.29 5.32
C ASN A 243 -6.75 16.39 4.27
N GLU A 244 -6.49 16.02 3.02
CA GLU A 244 -6.53 16.95 1.91
C GLU A 244 -7.92 17.52 1.68
N MET A 245 -8.97 16.70 1.61
CA MET A 245 -10.34 17.21 1.48
C MET A 245 -10.72 18.15 2.63
N LYS A 246 -10.30 17.86 3.87
CA LYS A 246 -10.51 18.77 5.01
C LYS A 246 -9.86 20.13 4.80
N ARG A 247 -8.67 20.19 4.21
CA ARG A 247 -8.03 21.47 3.83
C ARG A 247 -8.81 22.16 2.72
N ARG A 248 -9.16 21.43 1.66
CA ARG A 248 -9.89 21.96 0.49
C ARG A 248 -11.22 22.60 0.88
N PHE A 249 -11.97 21.99 1.79
CA PHE A 249 -13.29 22.45 2.23
C PHE A 249 -13.25 23.27 3.54
N ALA A 250 -12.08 23.68 4.03
CA ALA A 250 -11.93 24.33 5.34
C ALA A 250 -12.75 25.62 5.48
N ASN A 251 -12.93 26.39 4.39
CA ASN A 251 -13.64 27.67 4.39
C ASN A 251 -15.15 27.54 4.10
N VAL A 252 -15.64 26.32 3.89
CA VAL A 252 -17.04 26.06 3.51
C VAL A 252 -17.66 25.00 4.43
N PRO A 253 -17.84 25.35 5.73
CA PRO A 253 -18.32 24.40 6.73
C PRO A 253 -19.68 23.82 6.36
N ASN A 254 -19.96 22.61 6.85
CA ASN A 254 -21.18 21.85 6.54
C ASN A 254 -21.37 21.48 5.05
N THR A 255 -20.32 21.57 4.23
CA THR A 255 -20.34 21.11 2.83
C THR A 255 -19.72 19.72 2.70
N TYR A 256 -18.55 19.48 3.30
CA TYR A 256 -17.86 18.17 3.28
C TYR A 256 -17.96 17.47 4.63
N PHE A 257 -18.34 16.20 4.60
CA PHE A 257 -18.41 15.33 5.77
C PHE A 257 -17.66 14.03 5.51
N ARG A 258 -16.76 13.68 6.43
CA ARG A 258 -16.12 12.36 6.49
C ARG A 258 -16.59 11.62 7.72
N LEU A 259 -17.25 10.48 7.52
CA LEU A 259 -17.60 9.56 8.61
C LEU A 259 -16.74 8.31 8.50
N ASN A 260 -16.11 7.91 9.59
CA ASN A 260 -15.25 6.73 9.63
C ASN A 260 -15.19 6.17 11.06
N VAL A 261 -15.28 4.85 11.22
CA VAL A 261 -15.10 4.21 12.53
C VAL A 261 -13.60 4.03 12.79
N TYR A 262 -13.05 4.90 13.63
CA TYR A 262 -11.64 4.82 14.02
C TYR A 262 -11.37 3.57 14.90
N ASP A 263 -10.13 3.09 14.86
CA ASP A 263 -9.63 1.86 15.52
C ASP A 263 -10.27 0.54 15.04
N MET A 264 -11.23 0.58 14.12
CA MET A 264 -11.86 -0.63 13.58
C MET A 264 -10.84 -1.57 12.93
N ALA A 265 -9.82 -1.02 12.26
CA ALA A 265 -8.77 -1.81 11.63
C ALA A 265 -7.79 -2.46 12.62
N ASP A 266 -7.79 -2.04 13.89
CA ASP A 266 -7.01 -2.67 14.97
C ASP A 266 -7.77 -3.84 15.61
N LYS A 267 -9.11 -3.84 15.48
CA LYS A 267 -10.00 -4.80 16.12
C LYS A 267 -10.58 -5.83 15.17
N VAL A 268 -10.69 -5.48 13.89
CA VAL A 268 -11.43 -6.25 12.89
C VAL A 268 -10.63 -6.39 11.60
N GLU A 269 -10.42 -7.63 11.19
CA GLU A 269 -9.77 -7.94 9.91
C GLU A 269 -10.73 -7.79 8.71
N ALA A 270 -10.26 -7.16 7.64
CA ALA A 270 -11.08 -6.78 6.48
C ALA A 270 -11.52 -7.96 5.60
N ASN A 271 -10.87 -9.12 5.70
CA ASN A 271 -10.97 -10.23 4.75
C ASN A 271 -11.58 -11.50 5.35
N LYS A 272 -12.22 -11.42 6.52
CA LYS A 272 -12.77 -12.56 7.26
C LYS A 272 -14.26 -12.37 7.53
N SER A 273 -15.12 -13.24 6.99
CA SER A 273 -16.58 -13.09 7.15
C SER A 273 -17.08 -13.27 8.59
N HIS A 274 -16.36 -14.03 9.44
CA HIS A 274 -16.73 -14.20 10.86
C HIS A 274 -16.58 -12.92 11.68
N GLU A 275 -15.95 -11.88 11.12
CA GLU A 275 -15.81 -10.56 11.73
C GLU A 275 -17.05 -9.67 11.56
N ILE A 276 -18.03 -10.05 10.73
CA ILE A 276 -19.24 -9.26 10.48
C ILE A 276 -19.94 -8.83 11.78
N PRO A 277 -20.15 -9.70 12.79
CA PRO A 277 -20.72 -9.28 14.08
C PRO A 277 -19.88 -8.23 14.81
N ALA A 278 -18.54 -8.33 14.73
CA ALA A 278 -17.64 -7.36 15.35
C ALA A 278 -17.71 -6.00 14.64
N VAL A 279 -17.77 -5.97 13.30
CA VAL A 279 -17.99 -4.72 12.53
C VAL A 279 -19.28 -4.05 12.98
N LYS A 280 -20.39 -4.81 13.10
CA LYS A 280 -21.68 -4.26 13.54
C LYS A 280 -21.60 -3.66 14.94
N SER A 281 -21.06 -4.43 15.89
CA SER A 281 -20.92 -4.01 17.28
C SER A 281 -20.09 -2.73 17.41
N GLU A 282 -18.92 -2.66 16.78
CA GLU A 282 -18.06 -1.47 16.84
C GLU A 282 -18.71 -0.26 16.15
N THR A 283 -19.41 -0.47 15.05
CA THR A 283 -20.12 0.61 14.34
C THR A 283 -21.28 1.13 15.17
N GLU A 284 -22.08 0.26 15.79
CA GLU A 284 -23.19 0.66 16.67
C GLU A 284 -22.70 1.44 17.89
N ARG A 285 -21.61 0.96 18.52
CA ARG A 285 -20.97 1.65 19.64
C ARG A 285 -20.52 3.06 19.23
N TRP A 286 -19.87 3.18 18.06
CA TRP A 286 -19.42 4.46 17.54
C TRP A 286 -20.59 5.40 17.23
N LEU A 287 -21.62 4.92 16.51
CA LEU A 287 -22.88 5.63 16.22
C LEU A 287 -23.63 6.06 17.49
N GLY A 288 -23.41 5.37 18.61
CA GLY A 288 -23.99 5.67 19.91
C GLY A 288 -23.42 6.92 20.58
N THR A 289 -22.27 7.43 20.16
CA THR A 289 -21.60 8.59 20.81
C THR A 289 -22.34 9.91 20.59
N SER A 290 -22.32 10.81 21.57
CA SER A 290 -23.00 12.12 21.46
C SER A 290 -22.43 12.98 20.33
N ALA A 291 -21.10 12.95 20.16
CA ALA A 291 -20.40 13.68 19.10
C ALA A 291 -20.91 13.30 17.70
N ILE A 292 -21.05 11.99 17.42
CA ILE A 292 -21.49 11.56 16.09
C ILE A 292 -22.97 11.78 15.85
N ARG A 293 -23.83 11.64 16.88
CA ARG A 293 -25.26 11.96 16.76
C ARG A 293 -25.46 13.40 16.26
N GLY A 294 -24.71 14.35 16.83
CA GLY A 294 -24.75 15.74 16.38
C GLY A 294 -24.27 15.94 14.93
N VAL A 295 -23.29 15.16 14.46
CA VAL A 295 -22.84 15.20 13.05
C VAL A 295 -23.91 14.63 12.12
N ILE A 296 -24.52 13.50 12.47
CA ILE A 296 -25.60 12.86 11.69
C ILE A 296 -26.82 13.79 11.59
N ASP A 297 -27.15 14.48 12.68
CA ASP A 297 -28.20 15.50 12.68
C ASP A 297 -27.94 16.60 11.65
N ARG A 298 -26.71 17.12 11.61
CA ARG A 298 -26.31 18.14 10.64
C ARG A 298 -26.35 17.63 9.21
N ILE A 299 -25.84 16.42 8.95
CA ILE A 299 -25.90 15.81 7.62
C ILE A 299 -27.35 15.68 7.16
N ALA A 300 -28.23 15.15 8.02
CA ALA A 300 -29.65 15.03 7.71
C ALA A 300 -30.29 16.40 7.44
N ASP A 301 -29.96 17.44 8.22
CA ASP A 301 -30.48 18.79 7.98
C ASP A 301 -30.05 19.36 6.63
N VAL A 302 -28.77 19.20 6.26
CA VAL A 302 -28.25 19.66 4.97
C VAL A 302 -28.97 18.93 3.83
N LEU A 303 -29.11 17.60 3.93
CA LEU A 303 -29.78 16.78 2.92
C LEU A 303 -31.29 17.09 2.79
N ILE A 304 -31.96 17.48 3.88
CA ILE A 304 -33.39 17.85 3.87
C ILE A 304 -33.60 19.27 3.35
N LYS A 305 -32.81 20.23 3.83
CA LYS A 305 -33.03 21.66 3.59
C LYS A 305 -32.40 22.17 2.31
N GLY A 306 -31.41 21.45 1.76
CA GLY A 306 -30.62 21.93 0.63
C GLY A 306 -29.74 23.14 0.97
N THR A 307 -29.29 23.28 2.21
CA THR A 307 -28.42 24.42 2.57
C THR A 307 -27.08 24.30 1.85
N THR A 308 -26.59 25.41 1.29
CA THR A 308 -25.34 25.45 0.53
C THR A 308 -24.46 26.62 0.99
N SER A 309 -23.15 26.40 0.92
CA SER A 309 -22.11 27.41 1.15
C SER A 309 -21.86 28.32 -0.07
N GLY A 310 -22.61 28.14 -1.16
CA GLY A 310 -22.43 28.87 -2.42
C GLY A 310 -21.32 28.30 -3.31
N VAL A 311 -20.74 27.16 -2.92
CA VAL A 311 -19.80 26.40 -3.76
C VAL A 311 -20.59 25.81 -4.92
N THR A 312 -20.09 26.00 -6.13
CA THR A 312 -20.64 25.42 -7.36
C THR A 312 -19.86 24.17 -7.76
N VAL A 313 -20.50 23.30 -8.54
CA VAL A 313 -19.93 22.00 -8.96
C VAL A 313 -18.58 22.17 -9.64
N ASP A 314 -18.41 23.15 -10.53
CA ASP A 314 -17.16 23.42 -11.26
C ASP A 314 -15.95 23.70 -10.34
N LYS A 315 -16.18 24.10 -9.09
CA LYS A 315 -15.14 24.39 -8.10
C LYS A 315 -14.69 23.15 -7.30
N LEU A 316 -15.36 22.00 -7.47
CA LEU A 316 -15.11 20.79 -6.70
C LEU A 316 -13.76 20.11 -6.98
N THR A 317 -13.03 20.54 -8.01
CA THR A 317 -11.68 20.04 -8.36
C THR A 317 -10.56 21.06 -8.07
N LEU A 318 -10.87 22.26 -7.56
CA LEU A 318 -9.87 23.26 -7.20
C LEU A 318 -9.07 22.88 -5.94
N ASP A 319 -7.78 23.22 -5.90
CA ASP A 319 -6.90 22.94 -4.75
C ASP A 319 -7.36 23.62 -3.44
N GLU A 320 -8.09 24.73 -3.54
CA GLU A 320 -8.75 25.38 -2.40
C GLU A 320 -10.16 25.87 -2.80
N ILE A 321 -11.15 25.60 -1.95
CA ILE A 321 -12.53 26.05 -2.17
C ILE A 321 -12.76 27.32 -1.37
N ASN A 322 -12.98 28.42 -2.09
CA ASN A 322 -13.21 29.76 -1.55
C ASN A 322 -12.06 30.25 -0.63
N PRO A 323 -10.83 30.44 -1.17
CA PRO A 323 -9.68 30.88 -0.38
C PRO A 323 -9.94 32.25 0.24
N LYS A 324 -9.52 32.44 1.50
CA LYS A 324 -9.58 33.76 2.14
C LYS A 324 -8.68 34.74 1.35
N PRO A 325 -9.06 36.01 1.22
CA PRO A 325 -8.16 37.03 0.69
C PRO A 325 -6.84 37.02 1.47
N LYS A 326 -5.69 36.95 0.78
CA LYS A 326 -4.36 36.97 1.42
C LYS A 326 -4.23 38.23 2.27
N GLN A 327 -4.12 38.08 3.59
CA GLN A 327 -3.64 39.14 4.48
C GLN A 327 -2.12 39.03 4.57
N GLU A 328 -1.44 40.17 4.49
CA GLU A 328 0.01 40.33 4.42
C GLU A 328 0.72 39.74 5.65
N GLU A 329 1.89 39.14 5.40
CA GLU A 329 2.72 38.41 6.37
C GLU A 329 3.25 39.33 7.49
N GLU A 330 2.91 39.03 8.74
CA GLU A 330 3.58 39.60 9.92
C GLU A 330 4.66 38.63 10.43
N LYS A 331 5.91 39.12 10.43
CA LYS A 331 7.11 38.45 10.91
C LYS A 331 7.03 38.20 12.42
N THR A 332 7.28 36.97 12.86
CA THR A 332 7.60 36.68 14.27
C THR A 332 8.93 35.98 14.43
N VAL A 333 9.67 36.48 15.40
CA VAL A 333 11.08 36.27 15.79
C VAL A 333 11.25 34.94 16.54
N GLU A 334 12.34 34.21 16.24
CA GLU A 334 12.75 32.99 16.94
C GLU A 334 13.30 33.26 18.36
N SER A 335 13.17 32.26 19.24
CA SER A 335 13.90 32.17 20.52
C SER A 335 14.26 30.69 20.82
N PRO A 336 15.40 30.42 21.50
CA PRO A 336 16.15 29.16 21.41
C PRO A 336 15.67 28.02 22.34
N PRO A 337 16.14 26.76 22.16
CA PRO A 337 15.52 25.58 22.75
C PRO A 337 16.04 25.26 24.16
N ALA A 338 15.16 24.72 25.00
CA ALA A 338 15.52 24.03 26.24
C ALA A 338 15.19 22.53 26.11
N HIS A 339 16.19 21.68 26.28
CA HIS A 339 16.02 20.24 26.48
C HIS A 339 15.47 19.95 27.90
N PRO A 340 14.72 18.85 28.07
CA PRO A 340 15.30 17.74 28.82
C PRO A 340 15.03 16.34 28.25
N VAL A 341 15.96 15.46 28.61
CA VAL A 341 16.15 14.05 28.29
C VAL A 341 15.00 13.17 28.81
N SER A 342 14.59 12.17 28.02
CA SER A 342 13.81 11.01 28.49
C SER A 342 14.46 9.72 28.02
N TYR A 343 14.71 8.82 28.97
CA TYR A 343 15.38 7.54 28.80
C TYR A 343 14.59 6.56 27.92
N ALA A 344 15.35 5.82 27.13
CA ALA A 344 14.94 4.81 26.18
C ALA A 344 14.20 3.64 26.81
N ASN A 345 13.22 3.11 26.08
CA ASN A 345 12.82 1.71 26.19
C ASN A 345 13.00 1.07 24.82
N THR A 346 14.01 0.22 24.72
CA THR A 346 14.52 -0.45 23.52
C THR A 346 13.60 -1.60 23.12
N ASN A 347 12.95 -1.49 21.96
CA ASN A 347 12.48 -2.61 21.15
C ASN A 347 12.58 -2.20 19.67
N SER A 348 13.82 -2.02 19.21
CA SER A 348 14.17 -1.55 17.88
C SER A 348 14.33 -2.71 16.89
N ASN A 349 13.21 -3.31 16.46
CA ASN A 349 13.14 -4.06 15.20
C ASN A 349 12.38 -3.27 14.12
N GLN A 350 12.75 -1.99 13.98
CA GLN A 350 12.46 -1.21 12.77
C GLN A 350 13.30 -1.78 11.62
N LEU A 351 12.64 -2.43 10.66
CA LEU A 351 13.14 -2.55 9.30
C LEU A 351 13.12 -1.15 8.71
N ILE A 352 14.30 -0.62 8.41
CA ILE A 352 14.46 0.72 7.87
C ILE A 352 14.04 0.72 6.41
N ASP A 353 13.31 1.75 6.00
CA ASP A 353 12.91 2.04 4.63
C ASP A 353 14.16 2.37 3.77
N TYR A 354 14.54 1.48 2.85
CA TYR A 354 15.75 1.59 2.01
C TYR A 354 15.55 2.39 0.72
N ASN A 355 14.38 3.01 0.50
CA ASN A 355 13.97 3.41 -0.85
C ASN A 355 13.72 4.90 -1.07
N ASN A 356 14.28 5.81 -0.26
CA ASN A 356 14.10 7.23 -0.59
C ASN A 356 15.17 8.22 -0.09
N ASN A 357 16.45 7.84 -0.12
CA ASN A 357 17.53 8.82 -0.06
C ASN A 357 18.42 8.66 -1.29
N ASP A 358 18.18 9.48 -2.31
CA ASP A 358 19.19 9.87 -3.31
C ASP A 358 20.22 10.81 -2.66
N MET A 359 20.79 10.41 -1.51
CA MET A 359 21.95 11.09 -0.96
C MET A 359 23.21 10.48 -1.55
N ASP A 360 24.08 11.35 -2.05
CA ASP A 360 25.41 11.00 -2.52
C ASP A 360 26.11 10.15 -1.44
N PRO A 361 26.66 8.97 -1.76
CA PRO A 361 27.43 8.16 -0.81
C PRO A 361 28.74 8.83 -0.31
N ASN A 362 29.05 10.01 -0.82
CA ASN A 362 30.08 10.90 -0.32
C ASN A 362 29.51 12.13 0.42
N ASP A 363 28.23 12.10 0.80
CA ASP A 363 27.60 13.16 1.58
C ASP A 363 28.42 13.41 2.87
N PRO A 364 28.90 14.64 3.10
CA PRO A 364 29.70 14.97 4.28
C PRO A 364 28.97 14.69 5.60
N THR A 365 27.64 14.82 5.62
CA THR A 365 26.76 14.53 6.77
C THR A 365 26.76 13.06 7.08
N TYR A 366 26.55 12.21 6.05
CA TYR A 366 26.66 10.75 6.18
C TYR A 366 28.04 10.35 6.74
N ARG A 367 29.12 10.90 6.18
CA ARG A 367 30.48 10.58 6.61
C ARG A 367 30.76 10.99 8.06
N ALA A 368 30.23 12.14 8.50
CA ALA A 368 30.35 12.59 9.88
C ALA A 368 29.59 11.68 10.86
N GLU A 369 28.36 11.28 10.51
CA GLU A 369 27.53 10.38 11.31
C GLU A 369 28.16 8.97 11.40
N GLN A 370 28.63 8.44 10.27
CA GLN A 370 29.31 7.16 10.19
C GLN A 370 30.60 7.16 11.04
N ALA A 371 31.40 8.23 10.99
CA ALA A 371 32.60 8.38 11.81
C ALA A 371 32.27 8.43 13.32
N ALA A 372 31.20 9.12 13.70
CA ALA A 372 30.76 9.19 15.10
C ALA A 372 30.32 7.83 15.64
N LEU A 373 29.59 7.03 14.84
CA LEU A 373 29.18 5.68 15.23
C LEU A 373 30.39 4.76 15.42
N TRP A 374 31.36 4.82 14.51
CA TRP A 374 32.60 4.03 14.62
C TRP A 374 33.46 4.43 15.82
N ALA A 375 33.55 5.73 16.13
CA ALA A 375 34.28 6.22 17.29
C ALA A 375 33.66 5.70 18.61
N GLN A 376 32.33 5.79 18.72
CA GLN A 376 31.60 5.21 19.87
C GLN A 376 31.85 3.71 19.99
N TYR A 377 31.90 2.99 18.86
CA TYR A 377 32.13 1.55 18.87
C TYR A 377 33.54 1.21 19.32
N SER A 378 34.56 1.93 18.86
CA SER A 378 35.94 1.73 19.32
C SER A 378 36.11 1.99 20.82
N GLU A 379 35.44 3.01 21.35
CA GLU A 379 35.44 3.29 22.80
C GLU A 379 34.81 2.13 23.59
N TYR A 380 33.61 1.71 23.20
CA TYR A 380 32.88 0.64 23.88
C TYR A 380 33.56 -0.73 23.75
N ALA A 381 34.08 -1.05 22.56
CA ALA A 381 34.82 -2.28 22.33
C ALA A 381 36.10 -2.34 23.17
N SER A 382 36.75 -1.20 23.41
CA SER A 382 37.94 -1.11 24.27
C SER A 382 37.58 -1.20 25.75
N ALA A 383 36.48 -0.56 26.18
CA ALA A 383 36.08 -0.48 27.59
C ALA A 383 35.35 -1.74 28.09
N LEU A 384 34.44 -2.30 27.29
CA LEU A 384 33.53 -3.39 27.67
C LEU A 384 33.83 -4.71 26.92
N GLY A 385 34.68 -4.63 25.90
CA GLY A 385 35.03 -5.74 25.03
C GLY A 385 34.19 -5.79 23.74
N PRO A 386 34.77 -6.26 22.63
CA PRO A 386 34.17 -6.22 21.28
C PRO A 386 32.90 -7.06 21.11
N SER A 387 32.62 -7.97 22.04
CA SER A 387 31.43 -8.82 22.06
C SER A 387 30.46 -8.43 23.18
N SER A 388 30.66 -7.29 23.87
CA SER A 388 29.69 -6.83 24.87
C SER A 388 28.34 -6.54 24.22
N PRO A 389 27.21 -6.63 24.96
CA PRO A 389 25.89 -6.28 24.43
C PRO A 389 25.84 -4.89 23.80
N GLU A 390 26.52 -3.92 24.41
CA GLU A 390 26.59 -2.54 23.94
C GLU A 390 27.43 -2.41 22.65
N SER A 391 28.52 -3.18 22.52
CA SER A 391 29.31 -3.22 21.29
C SER A 391 28.54 -3.87 20.14
N LEU A 392 27.77 -4.93 20.43
CA LEU A 392 26.93 -5.63 19.45
C LEU A 392 25.76 -4.77 18.97
N ASP A 393 25.07 -4.06 19.89
CA ASP A 393 24.02 -3.10 19.52
C ASP A 393 24.55 -1.99 18.60
N LEU A 394 25.76 -1.51 18.87
CA LEU A 394 26.37 -0.49 18.05
C LEU A 394 26.79 -1.01 16.67
N LEU A 395 27.24 -2.27 16.56
CA LEU A 395 27.44 -2.92 15.25
C LEU A 395 26.14 -3.04 14.46
N HIS A 396 25.02 -3.39 15.10
CA HIS A 396 23.69 -3.40 14.47
C HIS A 396 23.30 -2.01 13.93
N ARG A 397 23.56 -0.94 14.71
CA ARG A 397 23.31 0.44 14.29
C ARG A 397 24.19 0.87 13.11
N ILE A 398 25.47 0.51 13.13
CA ILE A 398 26.41 0.74 12.02
C ILE A 398 25.94 0.01 10.76
N PHE A 399 25.56 -1.27 10.87
CA PHE A 399 25.00 -2.06 9.77
C PHE A 399 23.80 -1.35 9.13
N LYS A 400 22.82 -0.96 9.94
CA LYS A 400 21.61 -0.24 9.50
C LYS A 400 21.94 1.07 8.80
N HIS A 401 22.86 1.85 9.35
CA HIS A 401 23.31 3.11 8.76
C HIS A 401 24.04 2.91 7.41
N MET A 402 24.81 1.83 7.25
CA MET A 402 25.43 1.50 5.96
C MET A 402 24.42 0.98 4.93
N LEU A 403 23.50 0.12 5.35
CA LEU A 403 22.50 -0.47 4.48
C LEU A 403 21.58 0.63 3.88
N THR A 404 21.25 1.66 4.68
CA THR A 404 20.36 2.78 4.28
C THR A 404 20.96 3.65 3.20
N HIS A 405 22.28 3.76 3.20
CA HIS A 405 23.05 4.53 2.23
C HIS A 405 23.64 3.64 1.13
N LYS A 406 23.08 2.43 0.94
CA LYS A 406 23.45 1.49 -0.13
C LYS A 406 24.94 1.07 -0.12
N HIS A 407 25.59 1.09 1.04
CA HIS A 407 26.92 0.49 1.27
C HIS A 407 26.80 -1.01 1.55
N LEU A 408 26.22 -1.75 0.62
CA LEU A 408 25.63 -3.06 0.87
C LEU A 408 26.69 -4.11 1.21
N SER A 409 27.82 -4.12 0.48
CA SER A 409 28.93 -5.04 0.79
C SER A 409 29.58 -4.78 2.15
N CYS A 410 29.76 -3.51 2.53
CA CYS A 410 30.31 -3.14 3.84
C CYS A 410 29.33 -3.47 4.97
N SER A 411 28.02 -3.26 4.73
CA SER A 411 26.98 -3.61 5.68
C SER A 411 26.93 -5.12 5.96
N LEU A 412 27.12 -5.96 4.93
CA LEU A 412 27.19 -7.41 5.11
C LEU A 412 28.38 -7.79 6.00
N ARG A 413 29.54 -7.17 5.79
CA ARG A 413 30.75 -7.43 6.58
C ARG A 413 30.53 -7.14 8.07
N VAL A 414 29.91 -6.00 8.38
CA VAL A 414 29.55 -5.61 9.74
C VAL A 414 28.55 -6.60 10.35
N ALA A 415 27.52 -7.00 9.59
CA ALA A 415 26.51 -7.95 10.04
C ALA A 415 27.10 -9.35 10.32
N GLU A 416 27.96 -9.86 9.42
CA GLU A 416 28.64 -11.15 9.59
C GLU A 416 29.53 -11.18 10.83
N GLU A 417 30.29 -10.11 11.07
CA GLU A 417 31.16 -10.01 12.25
C GLU A 417 30.34 -9.85 13.55
N ALA A 418 29.26 -9.07 13.53
CA ALA A 418 28.35 -8.95 14.68
C ALA A 418 27.71 -10.30 15.02
N TYR A 419 27.25 -11.03 14.00
CA TYR A 419 26.70 -12.38 14.16
C TYR A 419 27.74 -13.36 14.72
N LYS A 420 28.95 -13.37 14.17
CA LYS A 420 30.06 -14.21 14.65
C LYS A 420 30.39 -13.95 16.13
N ARG A 421 30.38 -12.69 16.55
CA ARG A 421 30.65 -12.31 17.96
C ARG A 421 29.49 -12.63 18.89
N SER A 422 28.26 -12.42 18.43
CA SER A 422 27.07 -12.86 19.16
C SER A 422 27.08 -14.37 19.34
N LEU A 423 27.46 -15.12 18.30
CA LEU A 423 27.60 -16.57 18.33
C LEU A 423 28.71 -17.02 19.30
N ALA A 424 29.86 -16.36 19.30
CA ALA A 424 30.95 -16.67 20.22
C ALA A 424 30.59 -16.41 21.69
N ARG A 425 29.78 -15.38 21.97
CA ARG A 425 29.36 -15.01 23.33
C ARG A 425 28.19 -15.85 23.84
N HIS A 426 27.16 -15.99 23.02
CA HIS A 426 25.87 -16.55 23.43
C HIS A 426 25.69 -18.00 22.94
N GLY A 427 26.58 -18.52 22.11
CA GLY A 427 26.40 -19.80 21.46
C GLY A 427 25.37 -19.75 20.33
N PRO A 428 25.10 -20.90 19.68
CA PRO A 428 24.14 -20.99 18.58
C PRO A 428 22.73 -20.57 19.02
N PRO A 429 21.89 -20.13 18.06
CA PRO A 429 20.49 -19.84 18.35
C PRO A 429 19.77 -20.99 19.08
N SER A 430 19.32 -20.73 20.30
CA SER A 430 18.61 -21.67 21.18
C SER A 430 17.46 -20.96 21.90
N ALA A 431 16.63 -21.67 22.67
CA ALA A 431 15.49 -21.05 23.36
C ALA A 431 15.81 -19.88 24.29
N VAL A 432 17.03 -19.85 24.83
CA VAL A 432 17.49 -18.83 25.78
C VAL A 432 18.28 -17.72 25.08
N THR A 433 18.91 -18.02 23.94
CA THR A 433 19.81 -17.12 23.19
C THR A 433 19.18 -16.60 21.89
N ALA A 434 17.93 -17.01 21.62
CA ALA A 434 17.19 -16.77 20.38
C ALA A 434 16.88 -15.30 20.09
N LEU A 435 16.94 -14.39 21.06
CA LEU A 435 16.61 -12.99 20.78
C LEU A 435 17.80 -12.22 20.21
N THR A 436 19.00 -12.35 20.81
CA THR A 436 20.17 -11.58 20.37
C THR A 436 20.90 -12.23 19.20
N THR A 437 21.21 -13.53 19.24
CA THR A 437 21.93 -14.19 18.15
C THR A 437 21.07 -14.30 16.88
N CYS A 438 19.75 -14.50 16.99
CA CYS A 438 18.88 -14.47 15.82
C CYS A 438 18.71 -13.07 15.23
N SER A 439 18.76 -12.01 16.04
CA SER A 439 18.69 -10.64 15.52
C SER A 439 19.86 -10.35 14.57
N HIS A 440 21.09 -10.68 14.99
CA HIS A 440 22.28 -10.50 14.15
C HIS A 440 22.29 -11.44 12.94
N LEU A 441 21.74 -12.66 13.06
CA LEU A 441 21.53 -13.52 11.90
C LEU A 441 20.53 -12.91 10.90
N GLY A 442 19.49 -12.24 11.41
CA GLY A 442 18.54 -11.47 10.61
C GLY A 442 19.20 -10.32 9.84
N ASP A 443 20.17 -9.64 10.44
CA ASP A 443 20.95 -8.60 9.76
C ASP A 443 21.76 -9.18 8.59
N VAL A 444 22.40 -10.35 8.77
CA VAL A 444 23.13 -11.04 7.69
C VAL A 444 22.18 -11.44 6.56
N ILE A 445 21.02 -12.02 6.88
CA ILE A 445 19.99 -12.41 5.89
C ILE A 445 19.49 -11.17 5.13
N THR A 446 19.30 -10.05 5.82
CA THR A 446 18.86 -8.78 5.21
C THR A 446 19.93 -8.24 4.27
N ALA A 447 21.19 -8.21 4.70
CA ALA A 447 22.31 -7.76 3.87
C ALA A 447 22.47 -8.63 2.60
N LEU A 448 22.41 -9.96 2.74
CA LEU A 448 22.48 -10.89 1.61
C LEU A 448 21.30 -10.71 0.65
N THR A 449 20.09 -10.54 1.17
CA THR A 449 18.90 -10.28 0.34
C THR A 449 19.05 -8.97 -0.42
N SER A 450 19.53 -7.92 0.24
CA SER A 450 19.81 -6.63 -0.38
C SER A 450 20.93 -6.71 -1.41
N LEU A 451 21.91 -7.60 -1.24
CA LEU A 451 22.98 -7.96 -2.21
C LEU A 451 22.53 -8.94 -3.30
N GLY A 452 21.28 -9.41 -3.24
CA GLY A 452 20.71 -10.35 -4.20
C GLY A 452 21.26 -11.77 -4.05
N GLU A 453 22.06 -12.04 -3.02
CA GLU A 453 22.63 -13.35 -2.64
C GLU A 453 21.54 -14.28 -2.08
N PHE A 454 20.48 -14.50 -2.86
CA PHE A 454 19.24 -15.15 -2.41
C PHE A 454 19.44 -16.60 -2.00
N ALA A 455 20.41 -17.31 -2.60
CA ALA A 455 20.73 -18.69 -2.22
C ALA A 455 21.29 -18.75 -0.79
N ARG A 456 22.32 -17.96 -0.49
CA ARG A 456 22.90 -17.88 0.86
C ARG A 456 21.89 -17.36 1.89
N ALA A 457 21.10 -16.34 1.54
CA ALA A 457 20.05 -15.84 2.40
C ALA A 457 18.98 -16.91 2.70
N TYR A 458 18.64 -17.73 1.70
CA TYR A 458 17.64 -18.79 1.83
C TYR A 458 18.08 -19.86 2.82
N ASP A 459 19.30 -20.37 2.68
CA ASP A 459 19.82 -21.44 3.54
C ASP A 459 19.88 -20.99 5.01
N LEU A 460 20.30 -19.74 5.25
CA LEU A 460 20.35 -19.16 6.59
C LEU A 460 18.95 -18.95 7.19
N LEU A 461 17.99 -18.47 6.40
CA LEU A 461 16.63 -18.23 6.86
C LEU A 461 15.86 -19.54 7.10
N GLU A 462 16.09 -20.57 6.29
CA GLU A 462 15.53 -21.90 6.50
C GLU A 462 16.02 -22.51 7.82
N GLY A 463 17.32 -22.38 8.11
CA GLY A 463 17.89 -22.74 9.40
C GLY A 463 17.25 -21.99 10.57
N LEU A 464 17.05 -20.67 10.42
CA LEU A 464 16.42 -19.82 11.43
C LEU A 464 14.94 -20.19 11.69
N VAL A 465 14.17 -20.50 10.64
CA VAL A 465 12.80 -21.04 10.76
C VAL A 465 12.80 -22.33 11.56
N GLY A 466 13.72 -23.25 11.25
CA GLY A 466 13.86 -24.52 11.97
C GLY A 466 14.15 -24.31 13.47
N ILE A 467 14.94 -23.29 13.81
CA ILE A 467 15.20 -22.91 15.20
C ILE A 467 13.95 -22.33 15.87
N PHE A 468 13.28 -21.36 15.25
CA PHE A 468 12.06 -20.76 15.83
C PHE A 468 10.93 -21.78 16.00
N ALA A 469 10.75 -22.67 15.03
CA ALA A 469 9.77 -23.76 15.14
C ALA A 469 10.07 -24.71 16.30
N LYS A 470 11.34 -25.06 16.53
CA LYS A 470 11.76 -25.93 17.64
C LYS A 470 11.65 -25.24 19.01
N VAL A 471 12.00 -23.95 19.07
CA VAL A 471 12.10 -23.17 20.31
C VAL A 471 10.76 -22.62 20.75
N SER A 472 10.07 -21.92 19.85
CA SER A 472 8.86 -21.14 20.15
C SER A 472 7.59 -21.86 19.70
N GLY A 473 7.73 -22.91 18.88
CA GLY A 473 6.62 -23.62 18.26
C GLY A 473 6.28 -23.08 16.86
N PRO A 474 5.59 -23.89 16.03
CA PRO A 474 5.25 -23.53 14.65
C PRO A 474 4.24 -22.37 14.54
N GLU A 475 3.43 -22.14 15.57
CA GLU A 475 2.39 -21.09 15.58
C GLU A 475 2.87 -19.76 16.21
N HIS A 476 4.12 -19.70 16.66
CA HIS A 476 4.66 -18.48 17.25
C HIS A 476 4.91 -17.40 16.19
N ILE A 477 4.67 -16.14 16.57
CA ILE A 477 4.75 -14.98 15.66
C ILE A 477 6.10 -14.89 14.93
N ASN A 478 7.22 -15.15 15.61
CA ASN A 478 8.56 -15.14 15.00
C ASN A 478 8.77 -16.29 14.00
N THR A 479 8.22 -17.47 14.28
CA THR A 479 8.27 -18.62 13.37
C THR A 479 7.48 -18.32 12.10
N TRP A 480 6.29 -17.77 12.26
CA TRP A 480 5.42 -17.39 11.16
C TRP A 480 6.05 -16.30 10.27
N GLN A 481 6.60 -15.24 10.88
CA GLN A 481 7.30 -14.16 10.15
C GLN A 481 8.52 -14.69 9.38
N ALA A 482 9.30 -15.58 9.99
CA ALA A 482 10.45 -16.18 9.31
C ALA A 482 10.02 -17.11 8.15
N MET A 483 8.91 -17.85 8.29
CA MET A 483 8.34 -18.68 7.22
C MET A 483 7.80 -17.84 6.06
N GLU A 484 7.16 -16.71 6.35
CA GLU A 484 6.68 -15.77 5.32
C GLU A 484 7.84 -15.17 4.54
N ALA A 485 8.89 -14.71 5.24
CA ALA A 485 10.11 -14.20 4.63
C ALA A 485 10.82 -15.27 3.78
N LEU A 486 10.80 -16.53 4.21
CA LEU A 486 11.38 -17.65 3.47
C LEU A 486 10.65 -17.90 2.13
N GLU A 487 9.31 -17.79 2.12
CA GLU A 487 8.52 -17.99 0.91
C GLU A 487 8.73 -16.86 -0.10
N GLU A 488 8.82 -15.61 0.38
CA GLU A 488 9.18 -14.46 -0.46
C GLU A 488 10.58 -14.64 -1.06
N LEU A 489 11.54 -15.11 -0.27
CA LEU A 489 12.90 -15.34 -0.73
C LEU A 489 12.99 -16.47 -1.78
N LYS A 490 12.17 -17.53 -1.66
CA LYS A 490 12.03 -18.57 -2.71
C LYS A 490 11.49 -18.00 -4.01
N LYS A 491 10.53 -17.08 -3.92
CA LYS A 491 9.99 -16.41 -5.12
C LYS A 491 11.07 -15.58 -5.80
N ARG A 492 11.78 -14.73 -5.05
CA ARG A 492 12.88 -13.90 -5.58
C ARG A 492 14.01 -14.73 -6.19
N LYS A 493 14.38 -15.83 -5.55
CA LYS A 493 15.35 -16.79 -6.08
C LYS A 493 14.91 -17.34 -7.45
N ARG A 494 13.68 -17.84 -7.55
CA ARG A 494 13.12 -18.35 -8.82
C ARG A 494 13.03 -17.29 -9.91
N GLU A 495 12.64 -16.06 -9.55
CA GLU A 495 12.54 -14.96 -10.50
C GLU A 495 13.92 -14.54 -11.03
N ARG A 496 14.94 -14.53 -10.16
CA ARG A 496 16.32 -14.29 -10.55
C ARG A 496 16.85 -15.39 -11.47
N GLU A 497 16.67 -16.66 -11.09
CA GLU A 497 17.07 -17.82 -11.91
C GLU A 497 16.40 -17.77 -13.29
N TRP A 498 15.09 -17.54 -13.33
CA TRP A 498 14.35 -17.43 -14.59
C TRP A 498 14.82 -16.25 -15.45
N GLY A 499 15.01 -15.07 -14.85
CA GLY A 499 15.51 -13.88 -15.56
C GLY A 499 16.89 -14.10 -16.15
N MET A 500 17.79 -14.75 -15.39
CA MET A 500 19.13 -15.13 -15.85
C MET A 500 19.07 -16.13 -17.00
N GLU A 501 18.21 -17.15 -16.92
CA GLU A 501 18.00 -18.10 -18.01
C GLU A 501 17.50 -17.42 -19.30
N GLN A 502 16.56 -16.48 -19.18
CA GLN A 502 16.07 -15.73 -20.35
C GLN A 502 17.15 -14.85 -20.98
N ALA A 503 17.90 -14.11 -20.15
CA ALA A 503 18.99 -13.27 -20.63
C ALA A 503 20.07 -14.11 -21.35
N MET A 504 20.51 -15.21 -20.73
CA MET A 504 21.47 -16.14 -21.34
C MET A 504 20.95 -16.78 -22.63
N SER A 505 19.66 -17.10 -22.70
CA SER A 505 19.03 -17.64 -23.92
C SER A 505 19.02 -16.62 -25.07
N ILE A 506 18.70 -15.36 -24.79
CA ILE A 506 18.73 -14.28 -25.78
C ILE A 506 20.17 -14.03 -26.26
N MET A 507 21.12 -13.96 -25.32
CA MET A 507 22.54 -13.79 -25.62
C MET A 507 23.06 -14.91 -26.53
N ARG A 508 22.84 -16.17 -26.14
CA ARG A 508 23.28 -17.34 -26.92
C ARG A 508 22.69 -17.34 -28.33
N LYS A 509 21.39 -17.07 -28.48
CA LYS A 509 20.72 -17.01 -29.81
C LYS A 509 21.30 -15.90 -30.68
N HIS A 510 21.60 -14.75 -30.11
CA HIS A 510 22.19 -13.64 -30.85
C HIS A 510 23.64 -13.96 -31.26
N GLU A 511 24.45 -14.47 -30.33
CA GLU A 511 25.82 -14.89 -30.61
C GLU A 511 25.88 -15.97 -31.69
N ASP A 512 25.02 -16.99 -31.62
CA ASP A 512 24.92 -18.05 -32.65
C ASP A 512 24.48 -17.48 -34.00
N TRP A 513 23.58 -16.48 -34.01
CA TRP A 513 23.08 -15.85 -35.23
C TRP A 513 24.14 -14.98 -35.93
N VAL A 514 25.01 -14.30 -35.16
CA VAL A 514 26.09 -13.44 -35.68
C VAL A 514 27.37 -14.23 -35.99
N ARG A 515 27.60 -15.37 -35.33
CA ARG A 515 28.86 -16.13 -35.40
C ARG A 515 29.32 -16.41 -36.83
N GLY A 516 30.45 -15.83 -37.21
CA GLY A 516 31.11 -16.06 -38.51
C GLY A 516 30.39 -15.45 -39.71
N ARG A 517 29.40 -14.57 -39.50
CA ARG A 517 28.58 -13.96 -40.55
C ARG A 517 28.80 -12.45 -40.63
N PRO A 518 29.11 -11.87 -41.81
CA PRO A 518 29.25 -10.42 -41.96
C PRO A 518 27.92 -9.68 -41.74
N GLU A 519 27.97 -8.49 -41.13
CA GLU A 519 26.79 -7.65 -40.83
C GLU A 519 25.89 -7.39 -42.05
N ALA A 520 26.49 -7.14 -43.22
CA ALA A 520 25.76 -6.92 -44.46
C ALA A 520 24.83 -8.09 -44.84
N VAL A 521 25.26 -9.33 -44.55
CA VAL A 521 24.46 -10.54 -44.79
C VAL A 521 23.30 -10.64 -43.79
N LEU A 522 23.54 -10.28 -42.53
CA LEU A 522 22.53 -10.28 -41.48
C LEU A 522 21.43 -9.23 -41.74
N ARG A 523 21.83 -8.01 -42.11
CA ARG A 523 20.89 -6.92 -42.48
C ARG A 523 20.07 -7.27 -43.72
N ALA A 524 20.66 -7.92 -44.72
CA ALA A 524 19.91 -8.37 -45.90
C ALA A 524 18.89 -9.47 -45.59
N GLU A 525 19.14 -10.33 -44.59
CA GLU A 525 18.25 -11.43 -44.19
C GLU A 525 16.98 -10.92 -43.49
N VAL A 526 17.12 -10.00 -42.54
CA VAL A 526 16.01 -9.57 -41.67
C VAL A 526 15.53 -8.15 -41.95
N GLY A 527 16.27 -7.36 -42.73
CA GLY A 527 16.07 -5.92 -42.90
C GLY A 527 16.64 -5.10 -41.74
N ASP A 528 17.01 -3.85 -42.02
CA ASP A 528 17.70 -2.98 -41.04
C ASP A 528 16.94 -2.83 -39.72
N ALA A 529 15.63 -2.55 -39.77
CA ALA A 529 14.83 -2.35 -38.57
C ALA A 529 14.82 -3.57 -37.63
N ASN A 530 14.82 -4.78 -38.19
CA ASN A 530 14.82 -6.02 -37.41
C ASN A 530 16.21 -6.40 -36.92
N TYR A 531 17.27 -6.07 -37.68
CA TYR A 531 18.65 -6.19 -37.24
C TYR A 531 18.88 -5.34 -35.99
N GLU A 532 18.53 -4.05 -36.07
CA GLU A 532 18.62 -3.10 -34.96
C GLU A 532 17.81 -3.56 -33.73
N GLN A 533 16.62 -4.16 -33.95
CA GLN A 533 15.84 -4.70 -32.84
C GLN A 533 16.49 -5.92 -32.17
N ARG A 534 17.10 -6.82 -32.95
CA ARG A 534 17.81 -7.99 -32.41
C ARG A 534 19.07 -7.60 -31.66
N ASP A 535 19.80 -6.60 -32.15
CA ASP A 535 20.97 -6.04 -31.49
C ASP A 535 20.58 -5.33 -30.19
N ARG A 536 19.53 -4.49 -30.21
CA ARG A 536 18.97 -3.90 -28.99
C ARG A 536 18.54 -4.94 -27.96
N ASN A 537 17.90 -6.04 -28.40
CA ASN A 537 17.51 -7.12 -27.49
C ASN A 537 18.72 -7.83 -26.87
N TYR A 538 19.80 -7.99 -27.63
CA TYR A 538 21.07 -8.53 -27.13
C TYR A 538 21.71 -7.59 -26.12
N VAL A 539 21.86 -6.31 -26.46
CA VAL A 539 22.39 -5.29 -25.56
C VAL A 539 21.57 -5.23 -24.28
N ASN A 540 20.23 -5.24 -24.36
CA ASN A 540 19.37 -5.26 -23.19
C ASN A 540 19.51 -6.54 -22.36
N ALA A 541 19.73 -7.70 -22.99
CA ALA A 541 19.96 -8.95 -22.28
C ALA A 541 21.34 -8.98 -21.59
N VAL A 542 22.38 -8.48 -22.25
CA VAL A 542 23.71 -8.27 -21.66
C VAL A 542 23.61 -7.30 -20.50
N VAL A 543 22.96 -6.15 -20.71
CA VAL A 543 22.70 -5.14 -19.68
C VAL A 543 21.96 -5.78 -18.52
N ALA A 544 20.82 -6.45 -18.72
CA ALA A 544 20.10 -7.15 -17.64
C ALA A 544 20.98 -8.19 -16.93
N TYR A 545 21.77 -8.98 -17.66
CA TYR A 545 22.71 -9.93 -17.08
C TYR A 545 23.80 -9.23 -16.24
N THR A 546 24.25 -8.06 -16.67
CA THR A 546 25.30 -7.22 -16.03
C THR A 546 24.80 -6.15 -15.05
N GLU A 547 23.50 -5.85 -15.02
CA GLU A 547 22.77 -4.87 -14.16
C GLU A 547 21.92 -5.58 -13.08
N ILE A 548 21.94 -6.91 -13.04
CA ILE A 548 21.64 -7.70 -11.83
C ILE A 548 22.80 -7.71 -10.78
N PRO A 549 23.75 -6.75 -10.68
CA PRO A 549 24.28 -6.32 -9.42
C PRO A 549 23.29 -5.33 -8.87
N VAL A 550 22.72 -5.71 -7.75
CA VAL A 550 22.34 -4.78 -6.69
C VAL A 550 23.11 -3.47 -6.78
N VAL A 551 22.41 -2.34 -6.65
CA VAL A 551 22.99 -0.99 -6.53
C VAL A 551 23.83 -0.94 -5.25
N ASP A 552 25.02 -1.55 -5.30
CA ASP A 552 26.03 -1.54 -4.27
C ASP A 552 27.01 -0.45 -4.63
N VAL A 553 26.85 0.68 -3.95
CA VAL A 553 27.70 1.85 -4.10
C VAL A 553 29.18 1.49 -3.95
N CYS A 554 29.50 0.44 -3.19
CA CYS A 554 30.86 -0.03 -2.99
C CYS A 554 31.50 -0.61 -4.27
N ARG A 555 30.71 -1.03 -5.26
CA ARG A 555 31.18 -1.65 -6.52
C ARG A 555 31.23 -0.68 -7.71
N ALA A 556 30.71 0.54 -7.58
CA ALA A 556 30.76 1.56 -8.64
C ALA A 556 32.20 2.08 -8.87
N LYS A 557 32.57 2.46 -10.10
CA LYS A 557 33.84 3.15 -10.38
C LYS A 557 33.89 4.47 -9.59
N GLY A 558 34.81 4.57 -8.63
CA GLY A 558 34.87 5.72 -7.70
C GLY A 558 33.93 5.63 -6.49
N GLY A 559 33.27 4.48 -6.30
CA GLY A 559 32.47 4.13 -5.13
C GLY A 559 33.31 4.01 -3.86
N CYS A 560 32.64 4.14 -2.71
CA CYS A 560 33.18 4.38 -1.35
C CYS A 560 34.68 4.72 -1.31
N LYS A 561 35.03 6.00 -1.14
CA LYS A 561 36.42 6.49 -0.94
C LYS A 561 37.12 5.96 0.33
N GLU A 562 36.57 4.97 1.04
CA GLU A 562 37.39 4.12 1.91
C GLU A 562 38.32 3.29 1.01
N LYS A 563 39.51 2.90 1.45
CA LYS A 563 40.37 2.01 0.64
C LYS A 563 39.83 0.57 0.60
N GLY A 564 38.63 0.38 0.06
CA GLY A 564 37.90 -0.90 0.08
C GLY A 564 37.61 -1.40 1.50
N PHE A 565 37.08 -2.61 1.60
CA PHE A 565 36.75 -3.36 2.83
C PHE A 565 37.77 -3.27 3.98
N ARG A 566 39.02 -2.91 3.69
CA ARG A 566 40.15 -2.77 4.62
C ARG A 566 39.90 -1.77 5.75
N GLU A 567 39.16 -0.70 5.50
CA GLU A 567 38.87 0.28 6.56
C GLU A 567 37.86 -0.27 7.57
N VAL A 568 36.82 -0.95 7.09
CA VAL A 568 35.83 -1.64 7.94
C VAL A 568 36.49 -2.78 8.72
N ASP A 569 37.29 -3.62 8.07
CA ASP A 569 38.01 -4.72 8.75
C ASP A 569 39.00 -4.20 9.80
N GLY A 570 39.66 -3.07 9.52
CA GLY A 570 40.52 -2.37 10.47
C GLY A 570 39.75 -1.83 11.68
N LYS A 571 38.60 -1.19 11.45
CA LYS A 571 37.70 -0.69 12.52
C LYS A 571 37.10 -1.84 13.34
N LEU A 572 36.86 -2.99 12.72
CA LEU A 572 36.39 -4.21 13.39
C LEU A 572 37.52 -4.97 14.10
N ALA A 573 38.79 -4.62 13.90
CA ALA A 573 39.95 -5.35 14.41
C ALA A 573 39.96 -6.85 14.00
N ILE A 574 39.48 -7.15 12.80
CA ILE A 574 39.52 -8.51 12.24
C ILE A 574 40.98 -8.81 11.88
N GLY A 575 41.63 -9.66 12.67
CA GLY A 575 42.99 -10.12 12.39
C GLY A 575 43.05 -10.84 11.05
N ARG A 576 44.02 -10.48 10.19
CA ARG A 576 44.17 -11.05 8.84
C ARG A 576 44.21 -12.58 8.90
N THR A 577 43.32 -13.25 8.16
CA THR A 577 43.53 -14.65 7.79
C THR A 577 43.76 -14.76 6.29
N SER A 578 44.52 -15.77 5.84
CA SER A 578 44.89 -15.90 4.42
C SER A 578 43.70 -16.05 3.47
N LYS A 579 42.54 -16.47 3.98
CA LYS A 579 41.27 -16.54 3.23
C LYS A 579 40.68 -15.18 2.88
N ASP A 580 40.96 -14.13 3.65
CA ASP A 580 40.47 -12.78 3.36
C ASP A 580 41.18 -12.18 2.13
N VAL A 581 42.38 -12.66 1.82
CA VAL A 581 43.16 -12.28 0.62
C VAL A 581 42.60 -12.97 -0.64
N GLU A 582 42.06 -14.19 -0.53
CA GLU A 582 41.43 -14.91 -1.64
C GLU A 582 40.10 -14.25 -2.10
N MET A 583 39.32 -13.70 -1.15
CA MET A 583 38.15 -12.85 -1.48
C MET A 583 38.54 -11.54 -2.18
N GLU A 584 39.66 -10.91 -1.80
CA GLU A 584 40.15 -9.69 -2.45
C GLU A 584 40.67 -9.94 -3.88
N MET A 585 40.98 -11.18 -4.27
CA MET A 585 41.50 -11.54 -5.59
C MET A 585 40.46 -12.07 -6.59
N GLY A 586 39.18 -12.06 -6.24
CA GLY A 586 38.11 -12.49 -7.16
C GLY A 586 38.00 -14.00 -7.34
N LEU A 587 38.44 -14.80 -6.35
CA LEU A 587 38.39 -16.27 -6.36
C LEU A 587 37.20 -16.82 -5.55
N VAL A 588 36.01 -16.21 -5.70
CA VAL A 588 34.76 -16.97 -5.52
C VAL A 588 34.40 -17.48 -6.91
N ASP A 589 35.00 -18.61 -7.26
CA ASP A 589 34.69 -19.38 -8.46
C ASP A 589 33.26 -19.93 -8.34
N ASP A 590 32.34 -19.51 -9.22
CA ASP A 590 31.94 -20.30 -10.40
C ASP A 590 30.77 -19.59 -11.15
N PHE A 591 31.09 -18.83 -12.19
CA PHE A 591 30.20 -18.51 -13.31
C PHE A 591 31.05 -18.47 -14.57
N SER A 592 31.61 -19.62 -14.93
CA SER A 592 32.02 -19.95 -16.31
C SER A 592 30.97 -20.83 -16.96
#